data_AF-A0A1L9WJI1-F1
#
_entry.id   AF-A0A1L9WJI1-F1
#
_cell.length_a   1.000
_cell.length_b   1.000
_cell.length_c   1.000
_cell.angle_alpha   90.00
_cell.angle_beta   90.00
_cell.angle_gamma   90.00
#
_symmetry.space_group_name_H-M   'P 1'
#
loop_
_entity.id
_entity.type
_entity.pdbx_description
1 polymer ?
#
loop_
_entity_poly.entity_id
_entity_poly.type
_entity_poly.pdbx_seq_one_letter_code
_entity_poly.pdbx_strand_id
1 'polypeptide(L)'
;MRPAFYASNLLHEKQAILQVQVRLPNPDATFDFISSEDIGHVAGTILVNDAQERIMRLLGPERMTLKEAVRIVGQALDKEVQVTILTRGEAAAQMEAASMPSAMNQWHLHNVIDRAVSYLESPEALVARETILKYAQHSLQRLQQWVESQLTKFRD
;
A
#
# COMPACT_ATOMS: atom_id res chain seq x y z
N MET A 1 -10.13 -12.17 6.31
CA MET A 1 -9.24 -11.57 5.28
C MET A 1 -8.13 -10.77 5.96
N ARG A 2 -6.91 -10.82 5.45
CA ARG A 2 -5.74 -10.06 5.93
C ARG A 2 -4.98 -9.49 4.73
N PRO A 3 -5.41 -8.36 4.18
CA PRO A 3 -4.66 -7.67 3.13
C PRO A 3 -3.35 -7.15 3.68
N ALA A 4 -2.33 -7.10 2.81
CA ALA A 4 -1.04 -6.50 3.11
C ALA A 4 -1.10 -4.97 2.95
N PHE A 5 -0.32 -4.38 2.04
CA PHE A 5 -0.32 -2.92 1.87
C PHE A 5 -1.36 -2.48 0.84
N TYR A 6 -2.30 -1.62 1.22
CA TYR A 6 -3.37 -1.16 0.33
C TYR A 6 -2.85 -0.12 -0.68
N ALA A 7 -3.25 -0.25 -1.95
CA ALA A 7 -2.97 0.76 -2.97
C ALA A 7 -3.53 2.15 -2.59
N SER A 8 -4.68 2.17 -1.92
CA SER A 8 -5.33 3.41 -1.44
C SER A 8 -4.51 4.19 -0.41
N ASN A 9 -3.51 3.59 0.24
CA ASN A 9 -2.64 4.32 1.17
C ASN A 9 -1.86 5.45 0.47
N LEU A 10 -1.65 5.36 -0.84
CA LEU A 10 -1.01 6.42 -1.62
C LEU A 10 -1.81 7.72 -1.66
N LEU A 11 -3.11 7.68 -1.34
CA LEU A 11 -3.93 8.89 -1.23
C LEU A 11 -3.50 9.78 -0.06
N HIS A 12 -2.80 9.25 0.96
CA HIS A 12 -2.22 10.07 2.03
C HIS A 12 -1.15 11.05 1.50
N GLU A 13 -0.44 10.66 0.43
CA GLU A 13 0.61 11.47 -0.19
C GLU A 13 0.06 12.41 -1.28
N LYS A 14 -1.25 12.38 -1.54
CA LYS A 14 -1.89 13.12 -2.64
C LYS A 14 -1.44 14.57 -2.72
N GLN A 15 -1.56 15.32 -1.63
CA GLN A 15 -1.27 16.76 -1.64
C GLN A 15 0.21 17.03 -1.92
N ALA A 16 1.09 16.23 -1.35
CA ALA A 16 2.53 16.30 -1.58
C ALA A 16 2.90 15.96 -3.03
N ILE A 17 2.22 14.96 -3.62
CA ILE A 17 2.37 14.58 -5.03
C ILE A 17 1.92 15.71 -5.97
N LEU A 18 0.78 16.36 -5.69
CA LEU A 18 0.29 17.48 -6.48
C LEU A 18 1.26 18.67 -6.46
N GLN A 19 1.92 18.87 -5.31
CA GLN A 19 2.98 19.86 -5.08
C GLN A 19 4.36 19.41 -5.60
N VAL A 20 4.46 18.24 -6.24
CA VAL A 20 5.69 17.64 -6.78
C VAL A 20 6.82 17.41 -5.76
N GLN A 21 6.50 17.46 -4.47
CA GLN A 21 7.45 17.39 -3.36
C GLN A 21 6.92 16.46 -2.28
N VAL A 22 7.42 15.22 -2.25
CA VAL A 22 6.99 14.19 -1.29
C VAL A 22 8.15 13.88 -0.35
N ARG A 23 7.88 13.93 0.96
CA ARG A 23 8.86 13.61 2.01
C ARG A 23 8.42 12.34 2.73
N LEU A 24 9.16 11.25 2.55
CA LEU A 24 8.80 9.95 3.12
C LEU A 24 9.79 9.53 4.21
N PRO A 25 9.34 8.92 5.31
CA PRO A 25 10.21 8.45 6.39
C PRO A 25 11.12 7.29 6.00
N ASN A 26 10.68 6.44 5.08
CA ASN A 26 11.47 5.36 4.50
C ASN A 26 11.09 5.19 3.01
N PRO A 27 11.68 5.98 2.10
CA PRO A 27 11.32 5.94 0.67
C PRO A 27 11.60 4.59 0.01
N ASP A 28 12.60 3.85 0.50
CA ASP A 28 13.07 2.59 -0.07
C ASP A 28 12.34 1.37 0.55
N ALA A 29 11.41 1.60 1.48
CA ALA A 29 10.51 0.59 2.01
C ALA A 29 9.72 -0.08 0.88
N THR A 30 9.76 -1.40 0.80
CA THR A 30 9.11 -2.18 -0.25
C THR A 30 7.74 -2.70 0.20
N PHE A 31 6.73 -2.54 -0.66
CA PHE A 31 5.34 -2.96 -0.45
C PHE A 31 4.74 -3.60 -1.72
N ASP A 32 3.61 -4.30 -1.56
CA ASP A 32 2.97 -5.09 -2.61
C ASP A 32 1.65 -4.49 -3.18
N PHE A 33 1.21 -3.34 -2.66
CA PHE A 33 0.08 -2.50 -3.13
C PHE A 33 -1.13 -3.25 -3.71
N ILE A 34 -1.90 -3.93 -2.86
CA ILE A 34 -3.14 -4.60 -3.26
C ILE A 34 -4.30 -3.60 -3.47
N SER A 35 -5.08 -3.78 -4.55
CA SER A 35 -6.26 -2.95 -4.82
C SER A 35 -7.45 -3.33 -3.95
N SER A 36 -8.33 -2.36 -3.67
CA SER A 36 -9.60 -2.65 -2.97
C SER A 36 -10.53 -3.54 -3.80
N GLU A 37 -10.43 -3.49 -5.12
CA GLU A 37 -11.21 -4.30 -6.06
C GLU A 37 -10.82 -5.77 -5.96
N ASP A 38 -9.52 -6.10 -5.99
CA ASP A 38 -9.02 -7.46 -5.81
C ASP A 38 -9.43 -8.03 -4.44
N ILE A 39 -9.34 -7.22 -3.37
CA ILE A 39 -9.79 -7.63 -2.03
C ILE A 39 -11.29 -7.96 -2.05
N GLY A 40 -12.09 -7.11 -2.69
CA GLY A 40 -13.54 -7.27 -2.80
C GLY A 40 -13.92 -8.53 -3.58
N HIS A 41 -13.29 -8.76 -4.74
CA HIS A 41 -13.52 -9.96 -5.54
C HIS A 41 -13.20 -11.23 -4.78
N VAL A 42 -12.02 -11.31 -4.15
CA VAL A 42 -11.62 -12.49 -3.38
C VAL A 42 -12.57 -12.74 -2.21
N ALA A 43 -12.96 -11.68 -1.48
CA ALA A 43 -13.93 -11.79 -0.40
C ALA A 43 -15.29 -12.30 -0.91
N GLY A 44 -15.76 -11.80 -2.06
CA GLY A 44 -16.98 -12.27 -2.70
C GLY A 44 -16.91 -13.75 -3.10
N THR A 45 -15.81 -14.17 -3.74
CA THR A 45 -15.59 -15.57 -4.13
C THR A 45 -15.63 -16.50 -2.92
N ILE A 46 -15.01 -16.11 -1.81
CA ILE A 46 -15.02 -16.90 -0.56
C ILE A 46 -16.43 -17.06 -0.02
N LEU A 47 -17.20 -15.96 0.03
CA LEU A 47 -18.56 -15.96 0.56
C LEU A 47 -19.51 -16.84 -0.25
N VAL A 48 -19.35 -16.88 -1.58
CA VAL A 48 -20.21 -17.68 -2.46
C VAL A 48 -19.84 -19.16 -2.48
N ASN A 49 -18.56 -19.49 -2.30
CA ASN A 49 -18.05 -20.87 -2.48
C ASN A 49 -17.81 -21.63 -1.16
N ASP A 50 -18.22 -21.09 -0.01
CA ASP A 50 -18.04 -21.68 1.34
C ASP A 50 -16.60 -22.16 1.59
N ALA A 51 -15.63 -21.30 1.28
CA ALA A 51 -14.21 -21.64 1.42
C ALA A 51 -13.87 -21.92 2.90
N GLN A 52 -13.13 -23.00 3.13
CA GLN A 52 -12.81 -23.49 4.49
C GLN A 52 -11.63 -22.73 5.13
N GLU A 53 -10.91 -21.92 4.35
CA GLU A 53 -9.76 -21.14 4.80
C GLU A 53 -10.17 -20.04 5.80
N ARG A 54 -9.82 -20.25 7.08
CA ARG A 54 -10.11 -19.28 8.15
C ARG A 54 -9.29 -17.99 8.05
N ILE A 55 -8.07 -18.06 7.50
CA ILE A 55 -7.17 -16.92 7.38
C ILE A 55 -6.69 -16.81 5.93
N MET A 56 -7.24 -15.81 5.24
CA MET A 56 -6.89 -15.48 3.87
C MET A 56 -6.00 -14.25 3.86
N ARG A 57 -4.70 -14.45 3.63
CA ARG A 57 -3.73 -13.37 3.43
C ARG A 57 -3.73 -12.96 1.97
N LEU A 58 -3.77 -11.66 1.70
CA LEU A 58 -3.86 -11.14 0.34
C LEU A 58 -2.66 -10.25 0.06
N LEU A 59 -2.02 -10.50 -1.09
CA LEU A 59 -0.94 -9.68 -1.60
C LEU A 59 -1.31 -9.11 -2.96
N GLY A 60 -0.84 -7.91 -3.26
CA GLY A 60 -0.92 -7.37 -4.62
C GLY A 60 0.12 -7.99 -5.54
N PRO A 61 0.02 -7.75 -6.86
CA PRO A 61 0.78 -8.48 -7.86
C PRO A 61 2.27 -8.10 -7.94
N GLU A 62 2.65 -6.92 -7.45
CA GLU A 62 3.94 -6.30 -7.71
C GLU A 62 4.55 -5.76 -6.43
N ARG A 63 5.85 -6.02 -6.23
CA ARG A 63 6.63 -5.42 -5.14
C ARG A 63 7.40 -4.23 -5.68
N MET A 64 7.33 -3.11 -4.99
CA MET A 64 8.10 -1.91 -5.30
C MET A 64 8.30 -1.04 -4.07
N THR A 65 9.28 -0.15 -4.14
CA THR A 65 9.52 0.84 -3.10
C THR A 65 8.39 1.87 -3.03
N LEU A 66 8.18 2.48 -1.86
CA LEU A 66 7.21 3.56 -1.70
C LEU A 66 7.54 4.75 -2.62
N LYS A 67 8.83 5.00 -2.85
CA LYS A 67 9.32 5.99 -3.82
C LYS A 67 8.90 5.69 -5.26
N GLU A 68 9.00 4.43 -5.69
CA GLU A 68 8.54 4.02 -7.02
C GLU A 68 7.02 4.15 -7.15
N ALA A 69 6.27 3.72 -6.14
CA ALA A 69 4.81 3.85 -6.11
C ALA A 69 4.34 5.31 -6.22
N VAL A 70 4.97 6.22 -5.46
CA VAL A 70 4.71 7.66 -5.54
C VAL A 70 5.02 8.21 -6.94
N ARG A 71 6.10 7.75 -7.58
CA ARG A 71 6.44 8.17 -8.95
C ARG A 71 5.42 7.67 -9.97
N ILE A 72 4.87 6.47 -9.82
CA ILE A 72 3.79 5.97 -10.68
C ILE A 72 2.57 6.89 -10.61
N VAL A 73 2.20 7.34 -9.40
CA VAL A 73 1.12 8.33 -9.24
C VAL A 73 1.48 9.66 -9.91
N GLY A 74 2.71 10.14 -9.72
CA GLY A 74 3.20 11.35 -10.38
C GLY A 74 3.11 11.26 -11.91
N GLN A 75 3.61 10.17 -12.49
CA GLN A 75 3.57 9.92 -13.94
C GLN A 75 2.14 9.89 -14.48
N ALA A 76 1.21 9.23 -13.78
CA ALA A 76 -0.19 9.19 -14.18
C ALA A 76 -0.89 10.57 -14.12
N LEU A 77 -0.31 11.52 -13.36
CA LEU A 77 -0.75 12.91 -13.26
C LEU A 77 0.06 13.88 -14.12
N ASP A 78 0.95 13.38 -14.98
CA ASP A 78 1.90 14.19 -15.77
C ASP A 78 2.78 15.10 -14.90
N LYS A 79 3.22 14.58 -13.74
CA LYS A 79 4.04 15.28 -12.74
C LYS A 79 5.35 14.55 -12.46
N GLU A 80 6.46 15.27 -12.55
CA GLU A 80 7.76 14.78 -12.10
C GLU A 80 7.92 15.02 -10.59
N VAL A 81 7.65 13.98 -9.79
CA VAL A 81 7.64 14.09 -8.33
C VAL A 81 9.03 13.87 -7.74
N GLN A 82 9.51 14.84 -6.97
CA GLN A 82 10.71 14.70 -6.16
C GLN A 82 10.37 14.02 -4.83
N VAL A 83 11.06 12.90 -4.55
CA VAL A 83 10.92 12.16 -3.29
C VAL A 83 12.18 12.36 -2.46
N THR A 84 12.02 12.90 -1.25
CA THR A 84 13.11 13.11 -0.27
C THR A 84 12.83 12.41 1.05
N ILE A 85 13.86 12.29 1.88
CA ILE A 85 13.75 11.62 3.18
C ILE A 85 13.16 12.59 4.22
N LEU A 86 12.15 12.12 4.94
CA LEU A 86 11.69 12.68 6.20
C LEU A 86 12.41 11.92 7.33
N THR A 87 12.99 12.61 8.29
CA THR A 87 13.63 11.89 9.41
C THR A 87 12.57 11.21 10.27
N ARG A 88 12.96 10.16 11.00
CA ARG A 88 12.07 9.46 11.95
C ARG A 88 11.47 10.39 13.00
N GLY A 89 12.25 11.37 13.47
CA GLY A 89 11.80 12.38 14.44
C GLY A 89 10.77 13.34 13.84
N GLU A 90 10.99 13.80 12.61
CA GLU A 90 10.00 14.62 11.91
C GLU A 90 8.71 13.84 11.60
N ALA A 91 8.83 12.56 11.23
CA ALA A 91 7.67 11.69 11.03
C ALA A 91 6.85 11.52 12.31
N ALA A 92 7.52 11.31 13.45
CA ALA A 92 6.86 11.26 14.76
C ALA A 92 6.13 12.58 15.07
N ALA A 93 6.79 13.73 14.86
CA ALA A 93 6.20 15.04 15.08
C ALA A 93 4.98 15.31 14.16
N GLN A 94 5.02 14.86 12.90
CA GLN A 94 3.88 14.95 11.99
C GLN A 94 2.70 14.09 12.46
N MET A 95 2.94 12.86 12.91
CA MET A 95 1.89 11.99 13.45
C MET A 95 1.27 12.56 14.73
N GLU A 96 2.09 13.15 15.60
CA GLU A 96 1.62 13.85 16.80
C GLU A 96 0.76 15.09 16.45
N ALA A 97 1.21 15.90 15.48
CA ALA A 97 0.44 17.04 14.98
C ALA A 97 -0.90 16.62 14.35
N ALA A 98 -0.96 15.43 13.74
CA ALA A 98 -2.18 14.81 13.25
C ALA A 98 -3.08 14.23 14.35
N SER A 99 -2.74 14.44 15.63
CA SER A 99 -3.47 13.92 16.80
C SER A 99 -3.62 12.39 16.80
N MET A 100 -2.68 11.68 16.17
CA MET A 100 -2.68 10.22 16.23
C MET A 100 -2.34 9.76 17.66
N PRO A 101 -3.01 8.72 18.18
CA PRO A 101 -2.71 8.19 19.51
C PRO A 101 -1.24 7.75 19.62
N SER A 102 -0.58 8.07 20.73
CA SER A 102 0.85 7.77 20.93
C SER A 102 1.22 6.30 20.67
N ALA A 103 0.38 5.36 21.12
CA ALA A 103 0.57 3.93 20.85
C ALA A 103 0.54 3.59 19.34
N MET A 104 -0.31 4.27 18.58
CA MET A 104 -0.39 4.14 17.13
C MET A 104 0.84 4.72 16.44
N ASN A 105 1.36 5.87 16.91
CA ASN A 105 2.59 6.47 16.38
C ASN A 105 3.78 5.53 16.56
N GLN A 106 3.94 5.00 17.78
CA GLN A 106 5.01 4.05 18.09
C GLN A 106 4.89 2.78 17.23
N TRP A 107 3.66 2.25 17.08
CA TRP A 107 3.42 1.08 16.25
C TRP A 107 3.76 1.36 14.78
N HIS A 108 3.36 2.50 14.23
CA HIS A 108 3.60 2.86 12.84
C HIS A 108 5.09 3.06 12.56
N LEU A 109 5.78 3.83 13.40
CA LEU A 109 7.22 4.04 13.31
C LEU A 109 7.97 2.69 13.35
N HIS A 110 7.61 1.80 14.25
CA HIS A 110 8.29 0.52 14.37
C HIS A 110 7.97 -0.46 13.23
N ASN A 111 6.69 -0.63 12.87
CA ASN A 111 6.28 -1.72 11.98
C ASN A 111 6.24 -1.30 10.51
N VAL A 112 5.85 -0.07 10.22
CA VAL A 112 5.67 0.41 8.84
C VAL A 112 6.92 1.12 8.34
N ILE A 113 7.64 1.84 9.20
CA ILE A 113 8.85 2.58 8.81
C ILE A 113 10.10 1.71 9.05
N ASP A 114 10.35 1.31 10.29
CA ASP A 114 11.60 0.62 10.66
C ASP A 114 11.65 -0.84 10.15
N ARG A 115 10.49 -1.47 9.88
CA ARG A 115 10.37 -2.91 9.55
C ARG A 115 9.53 -3.23 8.30
N ALA A 116 9.38 -2.28 7.38
CA ALA A 116 8.48 -2.36 6.22
C ALA A 116 8.48 -3.70 5.46
N VAL A 117 9.66 -4.30 5.25
CA VAL A 117 9.81 -5.50 4.41
C VAL A 117 9.53 -6.81 5.15
N SER A 118 9.52 -6.78 6.49
CA SER A 118 9.53 -7.99 7.33
C SER A 118 8.38 -8.97 7.06
N TYR A 119 7.20 -8.47 6.66
CA TYR A 119 6.09 -9.34 6.28
C TYR A 119 6.29 -9.96 4.88
N LEU A 120 6.79 -9.20 3.91
CA LEU A 120 6.96 -9.69 2.53
C LEU A 120 8.07 -10.74 2.39
N GLU A 121 8.98 -10.81 3.35
CA GLU A 121 10.04 -11.81 3.45
C GLU A 121 9.61 -13.07 4.23
N SER A 122 8.42 -13.06 4.82
CA SER A 122 7.92 -14.20 5.59
C SER A 122 7.47 -15.36 4.67
N PRO A 123 7.61 -16.64 5.10
CA PRO A 123 7.02 -17.77 4.39
C PRO A 123 5.52 -17.61 4.13
N GLU A 124 4.81 -16.93 5.03
CA GLU A 124 3.39 -16.62 4.92
C GLU A 124 3.08 -15.74 3.71
N ALA A 125 3.99 -14.87 3.27
CA ALA A 125 3.81 -14.06 2.07
C ALA A 125 3.87 -14.89 0.79
N LEU A 126 4.71 -15.93 0.72
CA LEU A 126 4.73 -16.82 -0.44
C LEU A 126 3.38 -17.54 -0.61
N VAL A 127 2.86 -18.10 0.47
CA VAL A 127 1.55 -18.78 0.48
C VAL A 127 0.41 -17.81 0.13
N ALA A 128 0.49 -16.56 0.60
CA ALA A 128 -0.53 -15.55 0.31
C ALA A 128 -0.66 -15.24 -1.19
N ARG A 129 0.45 -15.25 -1.94
CA ARG A 129 0.44 -15.01 -3.39
C ARG A 129 -0.28 -16.12 -4.16
N GLU A 130 -0.04 -17.37 -3.81
CA GLU A 130 -0.72 -18.51 -4.43
C GLU A 130 -2.21 -18.52 -4.06
N THR A 131 -2.50 -18.22 -2.80
CA THR A 131 -3.86 -18.18 -2.26
C THR A 131 -4.70 -17.14 -2.97
N ILE A 132 -4.22 -15.91 -3.15
CA ILE A 132 -5.00 -14.87 -3.81
C ILE A 132 -5.32 -15.24 -5.27
N LEU A 133 -4.37 -15.85 -6.00
CA LEU A 133 -4.57 -16.25 -7.40
C LEU A 133 -5.63 -17.35 -7.54
N LYS A 134 -5.75 -18.25 -6.54
CA LYS A 134 -6.81 -19.28 -6.51
C LYS A 134 -8.22 -18.67 -6.45
N TYR A 135 -8.40 -17.58 -5.71
CA TYR A 135 -9.72 -17.02 -5.41
C TYR A 135 -10.08 -15.76 -6.20
N ALA A 136 -9.10 -15.04 -6.74
CA ALA A 136 -9.35 -13.87 -7.56
C ALA A 136 -10.11 -14.25 -8.84
N GLN A 137 -9.79 -15.39 -9.47
CA GLN A 137 -10.38 -15.81 -10.75
C GLN A 137 -10.17 -14.81 -11.91
N HIS A 138 -9.31 -13.82 -11.72
CA HIS A 138 -8.85 -12.86 -12.72
C HIS A 138 -7.39 -12.47 -12.47
N SER A 139 -6.77 -11.78 -13.42
CA SER A 139 -5.46 -11.16 -13.20
C SER A 139 -5.61 -10.02 -12.20
N LEU A 140 -4.76 -10.04 -11.16
CA LEU A 140 -4.75 -8.99 -10.15
C LEU A 140 -4.40 -7.63 -10.77
N GLN A 141 -5.03 -6.58 -10.26
CA GLN A 141 -4.83 -5.23 -10.77
C GLN A 141 -3.44 -4.72 -10.38
N ARG A 142 -2.66 -4.30 -11.39
CA ARG A 142 -1.34 -3.69 -11.20
C ARG A 142 -1.49 -2.30 -10.58
N LEU A 143 -0.45 -1.82 -9.87
CA LEU A 143 -0.54 -0.51 -9.21
C LEU A 143 -0.85 0.60 -10.22
N GLN A 144 -0.16 0.60 -11.37
CA GLN A 144 -0.40 1.58 -12.43
C GLN A 144 -1.87 1.59 -12.89
N GLN A 145 -2.46 0.42 -13.11
CA GLN A 145 -3.87 0.30 -13.53
C GLN A 145 -4.81 0.81 -12.45
N TRP A 146 -4.54 0.50 -11.18
CA TRP A 146 -5.31 1.02 -10.07
C TRP A 146 -5.24 2.56 -10.04
N VAL A 147 -4.04 3.15 -10.11
CA VAL A 147 -3.84 4.60 -10.12
C VAL A 147 -4.61 5.26 -11.27
N GLU A 148 -4.50 4.72 -12.49
CA GLU A 148 -5.21 5.20 -13.67
C GLU A 148 -6.73 5.21 -13.46
N SER A 149 -7.30 4.16 -12.87
CA SER A 149 -8.73 4.09 -12.54
C SER A 149 -9.16 5.04 -11.42
N GLN A 150 -8.22 5.49 -10.58
CA GLN A 150 -8.47 6.35 -9.42
C GLN A 150 -7.99 7.80 -9.63
N LEU A 151 -7.62 8.20 -10.85
CA LEU A 151 -7.03 9.51 -11.15
C LEU A 151 -7.81 10.70 -10.57
N THR A 152 -9.14 10.66 -10.66
CA THR A 152 -10.02 11.70 -10.10
C THR A 152 -9.77 11.90 -8.60
N LYS A 153 -9.60 10.82 -7.83
CA LYS A 153 -9.32 10.89 -6.39
C LYS A 153 -7.97 11.54 -6.08
N PHE A 154 -7.01 11.50 -7.01
CA PHE A 154 -5.73 12.19 -6.86
C PHE A 154 -5.78 13.66 -7.30
N ARG A 155 -6.80 14.07 -8.07
CA ARG A 155 -6.97 15.45 -8.56
C ARG A 155 -7.81 16.33 -7.63
N ASP A 156 -8.82 15.73 -6.96
CA ASP A 156 -9.86 16.44 -6.17
C ASP A 156 -9.46 16.90 -4.75
#